data_AF-A0A2E0IBQ8-F1
#
_entry.id   AF-A0A2E0IBQ8-F1
#
_cell.length_a   1.000
_cell.length_b   1.000
_cell.length_c   1.000
_cell.angle_alpha   90.00
_cell.angle_beta   90.00
_cell.angle_gamma   90.00
#
_symmetry.space_group_name_H-M   'P 1'
#
loop_
_entity.id
_entity.type
_entity.pdbx_description
1 polymer ?
#
loop_
_entity_poly.entity_id
_entity_poly.type
_entity_poly.pdbx_seq_one_letter_code
_entity_poly.pdbx_strand_id
1 'polypeptide(L)'
;MIIKGNRLKTIFIAAGLMTNWIMAMTEGGMTRIRMDAICAYQEIDGGRKLLVYTQDNSLFEIVEDITTITSKLDSEFNINQ
;
A
#
# COMPACT_ATOMS: atom_id res chain seq x y z
N MET A 1 34.93 27.33 18.20
CA MET A 1 33.90 26.92 17.23
C MET A 1 33.31 25.60 17.71
N ILE A 2 32.10 25.64 18.29
CA ILE A 2 31.37 24.45 18.76
C ILE A 2 29.94 24.62 18.21
N ILE A 3 29.58 23.79 17.25
CA ILE A 3 28.21 23.72 16.70
C ILE A 3 27.52 22.57 17.42
N LYS A 4 26.43 22.84 18.15
CA LYS A 4 25.56 21.79 18.72
C LYS A 4 24.07 22.16 18.59
N GLY A 5 23.49 21.70 17.50
CA GLY A 5 22.16 21.08 17.39
C GLY A 5 20.91 21.88 17.76
N ASN A 6 20.27 22.51 16.76
CA ASN A 6 18.86 22.85 16.83
C ASN A 6 18.01 21.56 16.77
N ARG A 7 17.32 21.22 17.87
CA ARG A 7 16.26 20.22 17.86
C ARG A 7 14.99 20.84 17.26
N LEU A 8 14.68 20.53 16.01
CA LEU A 8 13.35 20.78 15.47
C LEU A 8 12.38 19.78 16.12
N LYS A 9 11.34 20.29 16.81
CA LYS A 9 10.25 19.48 17.34
C LYS A 9 9.36 19.03 16.17
N THR A 10 9.22 17.72 15.98
CA THR A 10 8.27 17.12 15.03
C THR A 10 6.82 17.41 15.45
N ILE A 11 5.98 17.63 14.43
CA ILE A 11 4.61 18.16 14.46
C ILE A 11 3.61 17.01 14.70
N PHE A 12 2.59 17.22 15.54
CA PHE A 12 1.45 16.29 15.65
C PHE A 12 0.22 16.89 14.97
N ILE A 13 -0.04 16.49 13.72
CA ILE A 13 -1.37 16.60 13.11
C ILE A 13 -1.95 15.18 13.14
N ALA A 14 -2.89 14.93 14.06
CA ALA A 14 -3.72 13.73 14.00
C ALA A 14 -4.76 13.91 12.89
N ALA A 15 -4.38 13.62 11.66
CA ALA A 15 -5.36 13.38 10.60
C ALA A 15 -6.01 12.03 10.92
N GLY A 16 -7.29 12.01 11.28
CA GLY A 16 -8.04 10.76 11.33
C GLY A 16 -7.89 10.08 9.97
N LEU A 17 -7.30 8.89 9.95
CA LEU A 17 -6.96 8.13 8.74
C LEU A 17 -8.18 8.06 7.82
N MET A 18 -8.15 8.79 6.70
CA MET A 18 -9.01 8.47 5.58
C MET A 18 -8.57 7.09 5.11
N THR A 19 -9.26 6.03 5.53
CA THR A 19 -8.91 4.67 5.12
C THR A 19 -9.23 4.57 3.63
N ASN A 20 -8.22 4.70 2.78
CA ASN A 20 -8.36 4.44 1.37
C ASN A 20 -8.59 2.94 1.18
N TRP A 21 -9.51 2.59 0.28
CA TRP A 21 -9.81 1.20 -0.06
C TRP A 21 -9.41 0.92 -1.51
N ILE A 22 -9.00 -0.31 -1.78
CA ILE A 22 -8.94 -0.87 -3.13
C ILE A 22 -10.04 -1.90 -3.28
N MET A 23 -10.69 -1.90 -4.45
CA MET A 23 -11.62 -2.94 -4.85
C MET A 23 -10.90 -3.79 -5.88
N ALA A 24 -10.76 -5.07 -5.61
CA ALA A 24 -9.94 -5.97 -6.42
C ALA A 24 -10.68 -7.29 -6.65
N MET A 25 -10.56 -7.84 -7.87
CA MET A 25 -11.06 -9.18 -8.17
C MET A 25 -10.01 -10.22 -7.73
N THR A 26 -10.40 -11.08 -6.80
CA THR A 26 -9.58 -12.20 -6.31
C THR A 26 -10.16 -13.52 -6.83
N GLU A 27 -9.44 -14.63 -6.66
CA GLU A 27 -10.00 -15.96 -6.96
C GLU A 27 -11.33 -16.24 -6.22
N GLY A 28 -11.50 -15.68 -5.02
CA GLY A 28 -12.73 -15.77 -4.22
C GLY A 28 -13.84 -14.78 -4.61
N GLY A 29 -13.60 -13.94 -5.62
CA GLY A 29 -14.50 -12.88 -6.06
C GLY A 29 -14.05 -11.48 -5.68
N MET A 30 -14.95 -10.51 -5.85
CA MET A 30 -14.69 -9.09 -5.63
C MET A 30 -14.50 -8.79 -4.14
N THR A 31 -13.32 -8.29 -3.78
CA THR A 31 -12.91 -8.03 -2.40
C THR A 31 -12.49 -6.57 -2.22
N ARG A 32 -12.84 -5.99 -1.07
CA ARG A 32 -12.39 -4.64 -0.67
C ARG A 32 -11.25 -4.77 0.33
N ILE A 33 -10.09 -4.22 0.02
CA ILE A 33 -8.88 -4.30 0.85
C ILE A 33 -8.55 -2.89 1.35
N ARG A 34 -8.29 -2.78 2.65
CA ARG A 34 -7.85 -1.54 3.30
C ARG A 34 -6.42 -1.22 2.89
N MET A 35 -6.19 -0.05 2.30
CA MET A 35 -4.90 0.34 1.74
C MET A 35 -3.87 0.61 2.83
N ASP A 36 -4.29 1.14 3.97
CA ASP A 36 -3.46 1.35 5.16
C ASP A 36 -3.03 0.04 5.84
N ALA A 37 -3.75 -1.05 5.58
CA ALA A 37 -3.37 -2.38 6.07
C ALA A 37 -2.36 -3.09 5.15
N ILE A 38 -2.15 -2.63 3.91
CA ILE A 38 -1.19 -3.24 2.98
C ILE A 38 0.22 -2.91 3.44
N CYS A 39 1.09 -3.91 3.53
CA CYS A 39 2.50 -3.74 3.91
C CYS A 39 3.48 -4.14 2.81
N ALA A 40 3.05 -4.96 1.85
CA ALA A 40 3.83 -5.31 0.67
C ALA A 40 2.91 -5.78 -0.46
N TYR A 41 3.40 -5.73 -1.69
CA TYR A 41 2.78 -6.34 -2.84
C TYR A 41 3.84 -6.87 -3.81
N GLN A 42 3.47 -7.86 -4.61
CA GLN A 42 4.38 -8.52 -5.54
C GLN A 42 3.64 -8.98 -6.79
N GLU A 43 4.12 -8.57 -7.96
CA GLU A 43 3.70 -9.15 -9.23
C GLU A 43 4.34 -10.53 -9.42
N ILE A 44 3.52 -11.51 -9.78
CA ILE A 44 3.95 -12.89 -10.08
C ILE A 44 3.40 -13.32 -11.44
N ASP A 45 3.79 -14.52 -11.90
CA ASP A 45 3.32 -15.10 -13.17
C ASP A 45 3.51 -14.18 -14.39
N GLY A 46 4.59 -13.37 -14.38
CA GLY A 46 4.88 -12.39 -15.43
C GLY A 46 3.90 -11.23 -15.46
N GLY A 47 3.35 -10.82 -14.32
CA GLY A 47 2.41 -9.69 -14.20
C GLY A 47 0.95 -10.08 -14.37
N ARG A 48 0.62 -11.38 -14.40
CA ARG A 48 -0.76 -11.88 -14.54
C ARG A 48 -1.52 -11.93 -13.22
N LYS A 49 -0.80 -12.00 -12.11
CA LYS A 49 -1.38 -12.00 -10.75
C LYS A 49 -0.59 -11.04 -9.87
N LEU A 50 -1.27 -10.48 -8.88
CA LEU A 50 -0.70 -9.59 -7.88
C LEU A 50 -1.00 -10.13 -6.49
N LEU A 51 0.07 -10.42 -5.74
CA LEU A 51 -0.02 -10.78 -4.34
C LEU A 51 -0.01 -9.49 -3.51
N VAL A 52 -1.00 -9.33 -2.64
CA VAL A 52 -1.10 -8.21 -1.68
C VAL A 52 -1.03 -8.77 -0.27
N TYR A 53 -0.01 -8.34 0.47
CA TYR A 53 0.25 -8.71 1.85
C TYR A 53 -0.22 -7.61 2.78
N THR A 54 -0.91 -8.00 3.84
CA THR A 54 -1.40 -7.07 4.86
C THR A 54 -0.72 -7.27 6.20
N GLN A 55 -0.73 -6.24 7.05
CA GLN A 55 -0.09 -6.23 8.37
C GLN A 55 -0.66 -7.28 9.33
N ASP A 56 -1.89 -7.74 9.12
CA ASP A 56 -2.50 -8.82 9.90
C ASP A 56 -2.16 -10.23 9.37
N ASN A 57 -1.18 -10.33 8.47
CA ASN A 57 -0.72 -11.54 7.79
C ASN A 57 -1.75 -12.16 6.82
N SER A 58 -2.78 -11.44 6.41
CA SER A 58 -3.65 -11.89 5.30
C SER A 58 -2.95 -11.70 3.96
N LEU A 59 -3.19 -12.65 3.04
CA LEU A 59 -2.73 -12.64 1.65
C LEU A 59 -3.93 -12.59 0.71
N PHE A 60 -3.93 -11.63 -0.20
CA PHE A 60 -4.89 -11.55 -1.30
C PHE A 60 -4.19 -11.78 -2.62
N GLU A 61 -4.70 -12.71 -3.41
CA GLU A 61 -4.28 -12.92 -4.79
C GLU A 61 -5.28 -12.25 -5.73
N ILE A 62 -4.83 -11.18 -6.38
CA ILE A 62 -5.61 -10.41 -7.34
C ILE A 62 -5.34 -10.96 -8.73
N VAL A 63 -6.40 -11.17 -9.51
CA VAL A 63 -6.37 -11.87 -10.81
C VAL A 63 -6.84 -11.02 -12.00
N GLU A 64 -7.35 -9.81 -11.75
CA GLU A 64 -7.76 -8.85 -12.78
C GLU A 64 -7.28 -7.43 -12.45
N ASP A 65 -7.27 -6.54 -13.44
CA ASP A 65 -6.91 -5.12 -13.31
C ASP A 65 -5.54 -4.85 -12.66
N ILE A 66 -4.61 -5.81 -12.81
CA ILE A 66 -3.30 -5.81 -12.15
C ILE A 66 -2.54 -4.50 -12.37
N THR A 67 -2.37 -4.06 -13.62
CA THR A 67 -1.62 -2.84 -13.94
C THR A 67 -2.21 -1.59 -13.28
N THR A 68 -3.54 -1.49 -13.23
CA THR A 68 -4.24 -0.37 -12.60
C THR A 68 -4.01 -0.37 -11.09
N ILE A 69 -4.12 -1.55 -10.46
CA ILE A 69 -3.93 -1.72 -9.03
C ILE A 69 -2.48 -1.49 -8.63
N THR A 70 -1.51 -2.06 -9.34
CA THR A 70 -0.07 -1.82 -9.13
C THR A 70 0.23 -0.32 -9.24
N SER A 71 -0.26 0.37 -10.28
CA SER A 71 -0.02 1.81 -10.44
C SER A 71 -0.56 2.63 -9.27
N LYS A 72 -1.72 2.24 -8.72
CA LYS A 72 -2.29 2.88 -7.52
C LYS A 72 -1.44 2.63 -6.28
N LEU A 73 -0.96 1.40 -6.10
CA LEU A 73 -0.09 1.04 -4.97
C LEU A 73 1.26 1.77 -5.07
N ASP A 74 1.90 1.79 -6.25
CA ASP A 74 3.15 2.51 -6.48
C ASP A 74 3.04 4.00 -6.10
N SER A 75 1.90 4.62 -6.44
CA SER A 75 1.61 6.02 -6.07
C SER A 75 1.42 6.20 -4.56
N GLU A 76 0.74 5.28 -3.89
CA GLU A 76 0.50 5.37 -2.43
C GLU A 76 1.78 5.14 -1.63
N PHE A 77 2.60 4.17 -2.05
CA PHE A 77 3.86 3.84 -1.41
C PHE A 77 5.03 4.73 -1.86
N ASN A 78 4.79 5.68 -2.77
CA ASN A 78 5.80 6.59 -3.34
C ASN A 78 7.04 5.86 -3.90
N ILE A 79 6.84 4.71 -4.56
CA ILE A 79 7.95 3.88 -5.07
C ILE A 79 8.56 4.44 -6.37
N ASN A 80 7.75 5.11 -7.20
CA ASN A 80 8.15 5.59 -8.53
C ASN A 80 8.16 7.14 -8.66
N GLN A 81 8.58 7.87 -7.62
CA GLN A 81 8.76 9.33 -7.68
C GLN A 81 10.13 9.75 -8.23
#